data_AF-A0A1H1SN21-F1
#
_entry.id   AF-A0A1H1SN21-F1
#
_cell.length_a   1.000
_cell.length_b   1.000
_cell.length_c   1.000
_cell.angle_alpha   90.00
_cell.angle_beta   90.00
_cell.angle_gamma   90.00
#
_symmetry.space_group_name_H-M   'P 1'
#
loop_
_entity.id
_entity.type
_entity.pdbx_description
1 polymer ?
#
loop_
_entity_poly.entity_id
_entity_poly.type
_entity_poly.pdbx_seq_one_letter_code
_entity_poly.pdbx_strand_id
1 'polypeptide(L)' 'MTEANDQQAPQESHSDWAIRITEQRRLCAYAHPEIGSDRHFAEANRLEAEGLIDEAQAARAAGLARYTEIKSMYPWPGA' A
#
# COMPACT_ATOMS: atom_id res chain seq x y z
N MET A 1 -27.74 38.31 -20.31
CA MET A 1 -27.97 36.87 -20.04
C MET A 1 -26.62 36.21 -20.20
N THR A 2 -25.96 35.89 -19.09
CA THR A 2 -24.65 35.22 -19.11
C THR A 2 -24.90 33.84 -18.53
N GLU A 3 -24.97 32.83 -19.39
CA GLU A 3 -25.04 31.44 -18.97
C GLU A 3 -23.68 31.07 -18.35
N ALA A 4 -23.69 30.78 -17.05
CA ALA A 4 -22.53 30.23 -16.38
C ALA A 4 -22.30 28.83 -16.95
N ASN A 5 -21.17 28.68 -17.65
CA ASN A 5 -20.67 27.39 -18.14
C ASN A 5 -20.29 26.54 -16.92
N ASP A 6 -21.24 25.73 -16.46
CA ASP A 6 -21.08 24.81 -15.33
C ASP A 6 -20.27 23.59 -15.81
N GLN A 7 -18.97 23.79 -16.03
CA GLN A 7 -18.04 22.69 -16.28
C GLN A 7 -17.80 21.94 -14.96
N GLN A 8 -18.78 21.12 -14.58
CA GLN A 8 -18.60 20.15 -13.50
C GLN A 8 -17.50 19.17 -13.89
N ALA A 9 -16.45 19.14 -13.09
CA ALA A 9 -15.39 18.14 -13.20
C ALA A 9 -16.02 16.73 -13.24
N PRO A 10 -15.48 15.80 -14.05
CA PRO A 10 -16.03 14.45 -14.14
C PRO A 10 -16.11 13.82 -12.74
N GLN A 11 -17.33 13.47 -12.33
CA GLN A 11 -17.59 12.81 -11.04
C GLN A 11 -17.09 11.36 -11.12
N GLU A 12 -16.14 11.02 -10.25
CA GLU A 12 -15.63 9.65 -10.08
C GLU A 12 -16.77 8.72 -9.65
N SER A 13 -16.83 7.49 -10.18
CA SER A 13 -17.80 6.51 -9.70
C SER A 13 -17.48 6.12 -8.25
N HIS A 14 -18.50 5.76 -7.46
CA HIS A 14 -18.27 5.35 -6.06
C HIS A 14 -17.32 4.15 -5.95
N SER A 15 -17.38 3.23 -6.91
CA SER A 15 -16.50 2.06 -6.98
C SER A 15 -15.05 2.45 -7.23
N ASP A 16 -14.81 3.33 -8.20
CA ASP A 16 -13.46 3.79 -8.53
C ASP A 16 -12.84 4.57 -7.36
N TRP A 17 -13.65 5.43 -6.72
CA TRP A 17 -13.27 6.13 -5.51
C TRP A 17 -12.86 5.17 -4.40
N ALA A 18 -13.68 4.14 -4.14
CA ALA A 18 -13.43 3.19 -3.07
C ALA A 18 -12.16 2.37 -3.31
N ILE A 19 -11.91 1.96 -4.56
CA ILE A 19 -10.68 1.27 -4.97
C ILE A 19 -9.47 2.18 -4.74
N ARG A 20 -9.52 3.40 -5.27
CA ARG A 20 -8.42 4.37 -5.17
C ARG A 20 -8.07 4.71 -3.73
N ILE A 21 -9.06 4.94 -2.88
CA ILE A 21 -8.84 5.23 -1.44
C ILE A 21 -8.27 4.01 -0.71
N THR A 22 -8.74 2.80 -1.02
CA THR A 22 -8.20 1.57 -0.42
C THR A 22 -6.74 1.39 -0.78
N GLU A 23 -6.38 1.59 -2.05
CA GLU A 23 -5.00 1.51 -2.51
C GLU A 23 -4.12 2.57 -1.84
N GLN A 24 -4.60 3.82 -1.78
CA GLN A 24 -3.88 4.90 -1.10
C GLN A 24 -3.58 4.55 0.37
N ARG A 25 -4.56 4.02 1.10
CA ARG A 25 -4.39 3.60 2.51
C ARG A 25 -3.37 2.48 2.65
N ARG A 26 -3.42 1.49 1.75
CA ARG A 26 -2.45 0.40 1.71
C ARG A 26 -1.04 0.91 1.45
N LEU A 27 -0.84 1.75 0.42
CA LEU A 27 0.46 2.36 0.10
C LEU A 27 1.03 3.14 1.28
N CYS A 28 0.21 3.98 1.93
CA CYS A 28 0.65 4.70 3.14
C CYS A 28 1.03 3.76 4.28
N ALA A 29 0.28 2.66 4.48
CA ALA A 29 0.56 1.69 5.53
C ALA A 29 1.81 0.85 5.23
N TYR A 30 2.03 0.43 3.99
CA TYR A 30 3.22 -0.30 3.57
C TYR A 30 4.49 0.53 3.80
N ALA A 31 4.44 1.81 3.44
CA ALA A 31 5.57 2.73 3.52
C ALA A 31 5.83 3.32 4.93
N HIS A 32 5.01 2.99 5.93
CA HIS A 32 5.20 3.54 7.28
C HIS A 32 6.57 3.13 7.84
N PRO A 33 7.43 4.07 8.29
CA PRO A 33 8.83 3.79 8.58
C PRO A 33 9.04 2.82 9.75
N GLU A 34 8.15 2.87 10.75
CA GLU A 34 8.24 2.03 11.96
C GLU A 34 7.50 0.69 11.85
N ILE A 35 6.28 0.69 11.30
CA ILE A 35 5.36 -0.46 11.36
C ILE A 35 4.89 -0.98 9.99
N GLY A 36 5.43 -0.43 8.90
CA GLY A 36 5.09 -0.82 7.53
C GLY A 36 5.77 -2.12 7.10
N SER A 37 5.30 -2.70 6.00
CA SER A 37 5.93 -3.89 5.41
C SER A 37 7.24 -3.56 4.70
N ASP A 38 7.35 -2.37 4.11
CA ASP A 38 8.45 -2.03 3.19
C ASP A 38 9.80 -1.97 3.90
N ARG A 39 9.83 -1.56 5.18
CA ARG A 39 11.05 -1.60 6.00
C ARG A 39 11.66 -2.99 6.10
N HIS A 40 10.84 -4.05 6.14
CA HIS A 40 11.32 -5.42 6.24
C HIS A 40 11.91 -5.90 4.93
N PHE A 41 11.32 -5.50 3.79
CA PHE A 41 11.88 -5.81 2.47
C PHE A 41 13.17 -5.04 2.20
N ALA A 42 13.25 -3.77 2.61
CA ALA A 42 14.48 -3.00 2.54
C ALA A 42 15.61 -3.65 3.37
N GLU A 43 15.29 -4.10 4.58
CA GLU A 43 16.23 -4.82 5.44
C GLU A 43 16.65 -6.16 4.83
N ALA A 44 15.70 -6.94 4.28
CA ALA A 44 16.02 -8.19 3.60
C ALA A 44 17.00 -7.98 2.43
N ASN A 45 16.79 -6.94 1.63
CA ASN A 45 17.68 -6.60 0.51
C ASN A 45 19.09 -6.21 1.00
N ARG A 46 19.19 -5.47 2.11
CA ARG A 46 20.48 -5.11 2.72
C ARG A 46 21.22 -6.36 3.20
N LEU A 47 20.54 -7.23 3.94
CA LEU A 47 21.10 -8.48 4.45
C LEU A 47 21.57 -9.40 3.32
N GLU A 48 20.78 -9.51 2.25
CA GLU A 48 21.15 -10.30 1.08
C GLU A 48 22.41 -9.75 0.39
N ALA A 49 22.53 -8.42 0.26
CA ALA A 49 23.73 -7.77 -0.27
C ALA A 49 24.98 -7.97 0.61
N GLU A 50 24.79 -8.18 1.92
CA GLU A 50 25.84 -8.52 2.88
C GLU A 50 26.18 -10.03 2.92
N GLY A 51 25.45 -10.85 2.15
CA GLY A 51 25.62 -12.32 2.13
C GLY A 51 24.96 -13.05 3.30
N LEU A 52 24.15 -12.36 4.10
CA LEU A 52 23.40 -12.88 5.24
C LEU A 52 22.06 -13.46 4.77
N ILE A 53 22.13 -14.61 4.10
CA ILE A 53 20.99 -15.19 3.37
C ILE A 53 19.86 -15.62 4.31
N ASP A 54 20.16 -16.28 5.43
CA ASP A 54 19.14 -16.79 6.35
C ASP A 54 18.38 -15.64 7.03
N GLU A 55 19.10 -14.60 7.45
CA GLU A 55 18.53 -13.38 8.02
C GLU A 55 17.69 -12.62 7.00
N ALA A 56 18.14 -12.54 5.74
CA ALA A 56 17.36 -11.94 4.66
C ALA A 56 16.03 -12.68 4.44
N GLN A 57 16.01 -14.01 4.51
CA GLN A 57 14.77 -14.80 4.41
C GLN A 57 13.84 -14.53 5.60
N ALA A 58 14.37 -14.46 6.82
CA ALA A 58 13.59 -14.14 8.01
C ALA A 58 12.96 -12.73 7.90
N ALA A 59 13.72 -11.74 7.45
CA ALA A 59 13.23 -10.38 7.22
C ALA A 59 12.14 -10.35 6.13
N ARG A 60 12.33 -11.08 5.02
CA ARG A 60 11.36 -11.19 3.94
C ARG A 60 10.05 -11.85 4.41
N ALA A 61 10.13 -12.89 5.22
CA ALA A 61 8.96 -13.54 5.82
C ALA A 61 8.17 -12.59 6.71
N ALA A 62 8.86 -11.79 7.54
CA ALA A 62 8.23 -10.76 8.36
C ALA A 62 7.54 -9.68 7.51
N GLY A 63 8.19 -9.24 6.43
CA GLY A 63 7.60 -8.29 5.47
C GLY A 63 6.33 -8.83 4.82
N LEU A 64 6.33 -10.10 4.41
CA LEU A 64 5.16 -10.75 3.80
C LEU A 64 4.00 -10.90 4.78
N ALA A 65 4.28 -11.27 6.04
CA ALA A 65 3.27 -11.34 7.08
C ALA A 65 2.61 -9.97 7.28
N ARG A 66 3.42 -8.90 7.44
CA ARG A 66 2.89 -7.55 7.64
C ARG A 66 2.13 -7.01 6.42
N TYR A 67 2.63 -7.29 5.22
CA TYR A 67 1.95 -6.95 3.96
C TYR A 67 0.54 -7.58 3.91
N THR A 68 0.44 -8.85 4.31
CA THR A 68 -0.83 -9.58 4.34
C THR A 68 -1.79 -9.00 5.39
N GLU A 69 -1.31 -8.69 6.59
CA GLU A 69 -2.11 -8.03 7.63
C GLU A 69 -2.66 -6.68 7.15
N ILE A 70 -1.85 -5.84 6.50
CA ILE A 70 -2.28 -4.55 5.97
C ILE A 70 -3.36 -4.73 4.90
N LYS A 71 -3.26 -5.76 4.06
CA LYS A 71 -4.32 -6.08 3.09
C LYS A 71 -5.64 -6.44 3.77
N SER A 72 -5.59 -7.15 4.90
CA SER A 72 -6.78 -7.46 5.71
C SER A 72 -7.34 -6.24 6.44
N MET A 73 -6.49 -5.29 6.86
CA MET A 73 -6.94 -4.03 7.47
C MET A 73 -7.67 -3.11 6.47
N TYR A 74 -7.27 -3.16 5.20
CA TYR A 74 -7.87 -2.38 4.12
C TYR A 74 -8.33 -3.33 3.00
N PRO A 75 -9.42 -4.08 3.17
CA PRO A 75 -9.90 -5.02 2.15
C PRO A 75 -10.33 -4.26 0.90
N TRP A 76 -10.23 -4.92 -0.26
CA TRP A 76 -10.76 -4.34 -1.50
C TRP A 76 -12.28 -4.19 -1.40
N PRO A 77 -12.86 -3.14 -2.00
CA PRO A 77 -14.32 -3.03 -2.07
C PRO A 77 -14.93 -4.26 -2.75
N GLY A 78 -15.89 -4.90 -2.08
CA GLY A 78 -16.59 -6.10 -2.60
C GLY A 78 -15.87 -7.43 -2.38
N ALA A 79 -14.74 -7.45 -1.65
CA ALA A 79 -14.08 -8.67 -1.18
C ALA A 79 -14.68 -9.22 0.12
#